data_AF-A0A109JM40-F1
#
_entry.id   AF-A0A109JM40-F1
#
_cell.length_a   1.000
_cell.length_b   1.000
_cell.length_c   1.000
_cell.angle_alpha   90.00
_cell.angle_beta   90.00
_cell.angle_gamma   90.00
#
_symmetry.space_group_name_H-M   'P 1'
#
loop_
_entity.id
_entity.type
_entity.pdbx_description
1 polymer ?
#
loop_
_entity_poly.entity_id
_entity_poly.type
_entity_poly.pdbx_seq_one_letter_code
_entity_poly.pdbx_strand_id
1 'polypeptide(L)' 'MTYLILARDGTSRIVLKRESEDAAEKKARELKEMGWFEVEVREDRPTGIVASADHTQTLQ' A
#
# COMPACT_ATOMS: atom_id res chain seq x y z
N MET A 1 2.36 5.05 -15.90
CA MET A 1 2.61 5.49 -14.52
C MET A 1 2.26 4.33 -13.63
N THR A 2 3.10 3.95 -12.67
CA THR A 2 2.76 2.87 -11.75
C THR A 2 1.96 3.41 -10.57
N TYR A 3 1.11 2.57 -10.00
CA TYR A 3 0.27 2.84 -8.85
C TYR A 3 0.47 1.72 -7.84
N LEU A 4 0.50 2.08 -6.56
CA LEU A 4 0.64 1.19 -5.42
C LEU A 4 -0.69 1.10 -4.69
N ILE A 5 -1.13 -0.12 -4.45
CA ILE A 5 -2.23 -0.42 -3.53
C ILE A 5 -1.58 -0.87 -2.23
N LEU A 6 -1.80 -0.13 -1.16
CA LEU A 6 -1.37 -0.49 0.19
C LEU A 6 -2.59 -1.02 0.94
N ALA A 7 -2.56 -2.28 1.36
CA ALA A 7 -3.61 -2.87 2.18
C ALA A 7 -3.04 -3.30 3.53
N ARG A 8 -3.72 -2.96 4.63
CA ARG A 8 -3.32 -3.30 6.01
C ARG A 8 -4.46 -3.99 6.74
N ASP A 9 -4.19 -5.11 7.40
CA ASP A 9 -5.15 -5.84 8.25
C ASP A 9 -4.93 -5.62 9.75
N GLY A 10 -4.03 -4.69 10.12
CA GLY A 10 -3.63 -4.42 11.50
C GLY A 10 -2.40 -5.21 11.96
N THR A 11 -2.14 -6.40 11.38
CA THR A 11 -0.93 -7.18 11.67
C THR A 11 0.08 -7.12 10.53
N SER A 12 -0.40 -7.21 9.30
CA SER A 12 0.44 -7.22 8.10
C SER A 12 0.09 -6.09 7.12
N ARG A 13 1.02 -5.86 6.18
CA ARG A 13 0.82 -4.93 5.06
C ARG A 13 1.19 -5.61 3.76
N ILE A 14 0.29 -5.55 2.78
CA ILE A 14 0.55 -5.96 1.42
C ILE A 14 0.66 -4.73 0.51
N VAL A 15 1.54 -4.83 -0.50
CA VAL A 15 1.75 -3.78 -1.49
C VAL A 15 1.61 -4.39 -2.88
N LEU A 16 0.68 -3.89 -3.68
CA LEU A 16 0.45 -4.36 -5.05
C LEU A 16 0.75 -3.23 -6.04
N LYS A 17 1.54 -3.54 -7.08
CA LYS A 17 1.85 -2.61 -8.16
C LYS A 17 0.89 -2.78 -9.34
N ARG A 18 0.39 -1.67 -9.91
CA ARG A 18 -0.45 -1.63 -11.11
C ARG A 18 0.05 -0.55 -12.06
N GLU A 19 -0.07 -0.78 -13.35
CA GLU A 19 0.40 0.16 -14.38
C GLU A 19 -0.67 1.18 -14.80
N SER A 20 -1.88 1.05 -14.24
CA SER A 20 -3.04 1.90 -14.52
C SER A 20 -3.77 2.23 -13.22
N GLU A 21 -4.26 3.47 -13.13
CA GLU A 21 -5.06 3.97 -12.00
C GLU A 21 -6.34 3.15 -11.80
N ASP A 22 -7.12 2.99 -12.87
CA ASP A 22 -8.38 2.22 -12.87
C ASP A 22 -8.18 0.79 -12.32
N ALA A 23 -7.09 0.12 -12.74
CA ALA A 23 -6.76 -1.21 -12.26
C ALA A 23 -6.36 -1.22 -10.77
N ALA A 24 -5.74 -0.14 -10.27
CA ALA A 24 -5.40 0.03 -8.88
C ALA A 24 -6.65 0.30 -8.03
N GLU A 25 -7.51 1.21 -8.47
CA GLU A 25 -8.76 1.56 -7.79
C GLU A 25 -9.73 0.38 -7.73
N LYS A 26 -9.92 -0.33 -8.84
CA LYS A 26 -10.77 -1.53 -8.88
C LYS A 26 -10.30 -2.57 -7.86
N LYS A 27 -9.01 -2.87 -7.86
CA LYS A 27 -8.44 -3.85 -6.91
C LYS A 27 -8.50 -3.35 -5.47
N ALA A 28 -8.31 -2.05 -5.24
CA ALA A 28 -8.44 -1.46 -3.91
C ALA A 28 -9.88 -1.54 -3.39
N ARG A 29 -10.87 -1.32 -4.25
CA ARG A 29 -12.29 -1.47 -3.92
C ARG A 29 -12.63 -2.91 -3.57
N GLU A 30 -12.17 -3.89 -4.33
CA GLU A 30 -12.35 -5.32 -4.01
C GLU A 30 -11.80 -5.65 -2.62
N LEU A 31 -10.62 -5.12 -2.27
CA LEU A 31 -10.00 -5.32 -0.95
C LEU A 31 -10.80 -4.64 0.19
N LYS A 32 -11.36 -3.45 -0.06
CA LYS A 32 -12.24 -2.75 0.89
C LYS A 32 -13.57 -3.47 1.10
N GLU A 33 -14.15 -4.01 0.03
CA GLU A 33 -15.43 -4.73 0.07
C GLU A 33 -15.33 -6.04 0.88
N MET A 34 -14.15 -6.65 0.96
CA MET A 34 -13.91 -7.77 1.88
C MET A 34 -13.93 -7.35 3.36
N GLY A 35 -13.77 -6.06 3.67
CA GLY A 35 -13.94 -5.50 5.02
C GLY A 35 -12.81 -5.80 6.01
N TRP A 36 -11.73 -6.47 5.57
CA TRP A 36 -10.61 -6.86 6.45
C TRP A 36 -9.38 -5.98 6.30
N PHE A 37 -9.32 -5.17 5.24
CA PHE A 37 -8.16 -4.35 4.93
C PHE A 37 -8.51 -2.86 4.95
N GLU A 38 -7.70 -2.08 5.64
CA GLU A 38 -7.56 -0.65 5.38
C GLU A 38 -6.75 -0.47 4.10
N VAL A 39 -7.34 0.15 3.07
CA VAL A 39 -6.75 0.20 1.72
C VAL A 39 -6.55 1.64 1.24
N GLU A 40 -5.35 1.92 0.75
CA GLU A 40 -4.93 3.19 0.16
C GLU A 40 -4.31 2.98 -1.22
N VAL A 41 -4.61 3.86 -2.17
CA VAL A 41 -3.99 3.86 -3.51
C VAL A 41 -3.08 5.08 -3.61
N ARG A 42 -1.85 4.87 -4.04
CA ARG A 42 -0.86 5.92 -4.28
C ARG A 42 -0.30 5.80 -5.68
N GLU A 43 0.08 6.93 -6.28
CA GLU A 43 0.92 6.91 -7.47
C GLU A 43 2.35 6.52 -7.07
N ASP A 44 2.94 5.54 -7.75
CA ASP A 44 4.36 5.17 -7.66
C ASP A 44 5.17 6.22 -8.42
N ARG A 45 5.18 7.46 -7.93
CA ARG A 45 6.16 8.44 -8.38
C ARG A 45 7.51 8.03 -7.82
N PRO A 46 8.57 8.01 -8.63
CA PRO A 46 9.93 8.02 -8.13
C PRO A 46 10.25 9.41 -7.54
N THR A 47 9.47 9.87 -6.57
CA THR A 47 9.92 10.94 -5.66
C THR A 47 10.82 10.26 -4.65
N GLY A 48 12.13 10.44 -4.82
CA GLY A 48 13.12 9.91 -3.89
C GLY A 48 12.75 10.21 -2.44
N ILE A 49 12.94 9.20 -1.60
CA ILE A 49 13.08 9.31 -0.13
C ILE A 49 11.78 9.68 0.62
N VAL A 50 11.09 8.67 1.14
CA VAL A 50 10.87 8.49 2.59
C VAL A 50 10.47 7.04 2.85
N ALA A 51 11.46 6.17 2.81
CA ALA A 51 11.41 4.94 3.60
C ALA A 51 11.58 5.37 5.07
N SER A 52 10.51 5.86 5.70
CA SER A 52 10.44 5.90 7.16
C SER A 52 10.20 4.48 7.64
N ALA A 53 11.26 3.68 7.58
CA ALA A 53 11.40 2.48 8.38
C ALA A 53 11.64 2.96 9.82
N ASP A 54 10.56 3.20 10.55
CA ASP A 54 10.63 3.25 12.01
C ASP A 54 10.79 1.81 12.50
N HIS A 55 12.04 1.33 12.44
CA HIS A 55 12.45 0.07 13.02
C HIS A 55 13.22 0.38 14.30
N THR A 56 12.53 0.93 15.30
CA THR A 56 13.10 1.08 16.64
C THR A 56 13.08 -0.28 17.34
N GLN A 57 14.04 -1.15 17.00
CA GLN A 57 14.34 -2.37 17.75
C GLN A 57 15.57 -2.09 18.63
N THR A 58 15.34 -1.50 19.80
CA THR A 58 16.37 -1.41 20.85
C THR A 58 16.36 -2.74 21.61
N LEU A 59 17.34 -3.59 21.31
CA LEU A 59 17.77 -4.70 22.17
C LEU A 59 19.02 -4.24 22.91
N GLN A 60 18.90 -3.93 24.21
CA GLN A 60 19.96 -4.07 25.22
C GLN A 60 19.32 -4.32 26.59
#